data_AF-A0A535NP87-F1
#
_entry.id   AF-A0A535NP87-F1
#
_cell.length_a   1.000
_cell.length_b   1.000
_cell.length_c   1.000
_cell.angle_alpha   90.00
_cell.angle_beta   90.00
_cell.angle_gamma   90.00
#
_symmetry.space_group_name_H-M   'P 1'
#
loop_
_entity.id
_entity.type
_entity.pdbx_description
1 polymer ?
#
loop_
_entity_poly.entity_id
_entity_poly.type
_entity_poly.pdbx_seq_one_letter_code
_entity_poly.pdbx_strand_id
1 'polypeptide(L)'
;MSEEKKEGPGAATATAPKETPIIEVDGHVGHTLEPDYKRLPIGPDHILYPVVVGLALFPILMGDAGHHLADDMPDEDTHPFFPDHFWPYPIIAIVMLIAVGLLSAYVQKNLQLEPSADPRAVTIPRPDWYFLFLFQFLKLGNEFVFSIGIGTVVIILLLIFPFLDSALGPRVAKRLGWKKWPVPGRNIITGSIFVGSLVIIALLELWALAGPQFCVPWFVNSPVCGA
;
A
#
# COMPACT_ATOMS: atom_id res chain seq x y z
N MET A 1 38.01 -22.28 41.78
CA MET A 1 37.51 -23.09 40.67
C MET A 1 36.20 -22.47 40.24
N SER A 2 36.24 -21.92 39.04
CA SER A 2 35.31 -21.01 38.38
C SER A 2 34.08 -21.72 37.83
N GLU A 3 32.92 -21.08 37.89
CA GLU A 3 31.92 -21.14 36.81
C GLU A 3 31.02 -19.90 36.85
N GLU A 4 31.51 -18.83 36.21
CA GLU A 4 30.69 -17.69 35.81
C GLU A 4 29.97 -18.08 34.51
N LYS A 5 28.70 -18.44 34.63
CA LYS A 5 27.85 -18.79 33.48
C LYS A 5 27.57 -17.51 32.68
N LYS A 6 28.39 -17.24 31.66
CA LYS A 6 28.11 -16.23 30.63
C LYS A 6 26.88 -16.67 29.84
N GLU A 7 25.75 -15.99 30.04
CA GLU A 7 24.65 -16.02 29.07
C GLU A 7 25.13 -15.31 27.80
N GLY A 8 25.14 -16.06 26.69
CA GLY A 8 25.37 -15.49 25.35
C GLY A 8 24.19 -14.61 24.91
N PRO A 9 24.31 -13.88 23.79
CA PRO A 9 23.24 -13.02 23.28
C PRO A 9 22.15 -13.90 22.64
N GLY A 10 21.40 -14.58 23.50
CA GLY A 10 20.16 -15.25 23.16
C GLY A 10 19.09 -14.20 22.96
N ALA A 11 18.32 -14.34 21.88
CA ALA A 11 17.15 -13.55 21.58
C ALA A 11 16.33 -13.31 22.85
N ALA A 12 16.22 -12.05 23.27
CA ALA A 12 15.33 -11.66 24.34
C ALA A 12 13.92 -12.09 23.92
N THR A 13 13.45 -13.17 24.52
CA THR A 13 12.06 -13.59 24.45
C THR A 13 11.22 -12.40 24.87
N ALA A 14 10.31 -12.00 23.96
CA ALA A 14 9.37 -10.92 24.14
C ALA A 14 8.88 -10.88 25.59
N THR A 15 9.38 -9.90 26.35
CA THR A 15 8.89 -9.63 27.69
C THR A 15 7.40 -9.34 27.55
N ALA A 16 6.57 -9.98 28.38
CA ALA A 16 5.12 -9.81 28.35
C ALA A 16 4.76 -8.32 28.19
N PRO A 17 3.74 -7.97 27.37
CA PRO A 17 3.43 -6.59 27.06
C PRO A 17 3.05 -5.89 28.36
N LYS A 18 4.00 -5.15 28.92
CA LYS A 18 3.75 -4.22 29.99
C LYS A 18 2.89 -3.16 29.33
N GLU A 19 1.60 -3.12 29.69
CA GLU A 19 0.73 -1.99 29.38
C GLU A 19 1.52 -0.75 29.77
N THR A 20 2.05 -0.05 28.77
CA THR A 20 2.75 1.20 29.00
C THR A 20 1.62 2.18 29.32
N PRO A 21 1.50 2.62 30.59
CA PRO A 21 0.58 3.72 30.85
C PRO A 21 1.01 4.86 29.92
N ILE A 22 0.03 5.53 29.32
CA ILE A 22 0.26 6.75 28.55
C ILE A 22 0.77 7.77 29.56
N ILE A 23 2.09 7.77 29.78
CA ILE A 23 2.76 8.77 30.57
C ILE A 23 2.87 9.95 29.62
N GLU A 24 2.03 10.94 29.85
CA GLU A 24 2.24 12.28 29.32
C GLU A 24 3.55 12.77 29.95
N VAL A 25 4.65 12.61 29.21
CA VAL A 25 5.97 12.99 29.69
C VAL A 25 6.01 14.51 29.69
N ASP A 26 5.70 15.10 30.85
CA ASP A 26 5.91 16.51 31.09
C ASP A 26 7.40 16.86 30.90
N GLY A 27 7.68 17.65 29.87
CA GLY A 27 8.93 18.37 29.72
C GLY A 27 10.04 17.60 28.99
N HIS A 28 10.10 17.76 27.67
CA HIS A 28 11.36 17.66 26.95
C HIS A 28 12.02 19.05 26.88
N VAL A 29 13.13 19.21 27.60
CA VAL A 29 14.08 20.32 27.44
C VAL A 29 14.94 20.01 26.21
N GLY A 30 14.37 20.18 25.03
CA GLY A 30 14.97 19.89 23.74
C GLY A 30 13.91 20.05 22.66
N HIS A 31 14.29 20.61 21.50
CA HIS A 31 13.37 21.01 20.43
C HIS A 31 12.25 19.98 20.25
N THR A 32 11.03 20.36 20.63
CA THR A 32 9.82 19.65 20.24
C THR A 32 9.81 19.66 18.72
N LEU A 33 9.96 18.49 18.11
CA LEU A 33 9.71 18.29 16.68
C LEU A 33 8.21 18.43 16.48
N GLU A 34 7.72 19.66 16.58
CA GLU A 34 6.34 19.98 16.30
C GLU A 34 6.10 19.58 14.85
N PRO A 35 5.18 18.65 14.58
CA PRO A 35 5.05 18.08 13.25
C PRO A 35 4.71 19.18 12.25
N ASP A 36 5.36 19.16 11.09
CA ASP A 36 5.34 20.27 10.12
C ASP A 36 3.92 20.70 9.71
N TYR A 37 2.94 19.79 9.78
CA TYR A 37 1.55 20.12 9.48
C TYR A 37 0.96 21.19 10.43
N LYS A 38 1.45 21.29 11.67
CA LYS A 38 1.01 22.33 12.63
C LYS A 38 1.52 23.71 12.26
N ARG A 39 2.55 23.80 11.42
CA ARG A 39 3.06 25.07 10.89
C ARG A 39 2.30 25.53 9.65
N LEU A 40 1.40 24.71 9.11
CA LEU A 40 0.62 25.08 7.94
C LEU A 40 -0.48 26.09 8.34
N PRO A 41 -0.72 27.13 7.52
CA PRO A 41 -1.81 28.08 7.76
C PRO A 41 -3.19 27.41 7.82
N ILE A 42 -3.36 26.30 7.08
CA ILE A 42 -4.58 25.46 7.06
C ILE A 42 -4.13 24.00 7.22
N GLY A 43 -3.83 23.60 8.46
CA GLY A 43 -3.51 22.21 8.83
C GLY A 43 -4.76 21.37 9.16
N PRO A 44 -4.64 20.05 9.39
CA PRO A 44 -5.76 19.16 9.74
C PRO A 44 -6.59 19.58 10.97
N ASP A 45 -5.98 20.37 11.85
CA ASP A 45 -6.55 20.99 13.04
C ASP A 45 -7.33 22.28 12.75
N HIS A 46 -7.18 22.85 11.56
CA HIS A 46 -7.86 24.07 11.13
C HIS A 46 -9.26 23.77 10.59
N ILE A 47 -10.27 24.52 11.02
CA ILE A 47 -11.68 24.32 10.60
C ILE A 47 -11.90 24.43 9.08
N LEU A 48 -11.02 25.15 8.38
CA LEU A 48 -11.05 25.27 6.91
C LEU A 48 -10.42 24.09 6.18
N TYR A 49 -9.69 23.21 6.87
CA TYR A 49 -9.08 22.02 6.26
C TYR A 49 -10.09 21.10 5.56
N PRO A 50 -11.21 20.68 6.20
CA PRO A 50 -12.22 19.88 5.51
C PRO A 50 -12.84 20.62 4.32
N VAL A 51 -12.90 21.97 4.34
CA VAL A 51 -13.43 22.76 3.23
C VAL A 51 -12.47 22.73 2.04
N VAL A 52 -11.16 22.93 2.28
CA VAL A 52 -10.13 22.87 1.23
C VAL A 52 -10.03 21.47 0.64
N VAL A 53 -10.05 20.44 1.49
CA VAL A 53 -10.07 19.03 1.04
C VAL A 53 -11.34 18.76 0.22
N GLY A 54 -12.50 19.22 0.68
CA GLY A 54 -13.76 19.08 -0.03
C GLY A 54 -13.72 19.75 -1.42
N LEU A 55 -13.19 20.98 -1.51
CA LEU A 55 -13.04 21.69 -2.79
C LEU A 55 -12.06 20.99 -3.73
N ALA A 56 -10.95 20.45 -3.21
CA ALA A 56 -9.99 19.70 -4.01
C ALA A 56 -10.56 18.37 -4.51
N LEU A 57 -11.39 17.70 -3.70
CA LEU A 57 -12.04 16.43 -4.07
C LEU A 57 -13.28 16.63 -4.94
N PHE A 58 -13.95 17.78 -4.89
CA PHE A 58 -15.17 18.06 -5.64
C PHE A 58 -15.07 17.74 -7.14
N PRO A 59 -14.06 18.21 -7.90
CA PRO A 59 -13.93 17.87 -9.32
C PRO A 59 -13.59 16.39 -9.57
N ILE A 60 -12.95 15.72 -8.61
CA ILE A 60 -12.65 14.28 -8.69
C ILE A 60 -13.92 13.46 -8.47
N LEU A 61 -14.76 13.86 -7.51
CA LEU A 61 -16.00 13.17 -7.14
C LEU A 61 -17.13 13.41 -8.14
N MET A 62 -17.25 14.63 -8.66
CA MET A 62 -18.33 15.00 -9.58
C MET A 62 -18.02 14.64 -11.04
N GLY A 63 -16.76 14.31 -11.34
CA GLY A 63 -16.31 13.97 -12.69
C GLY A 63 -16.25 15.18 -13.62
N ASP A 64 -15.90 14.93 -14.89
CA ASP A 64 -15.97 15.95 -15.93
C ASP A 64 -17.43 16.40 -16.15
N ALA A 65 -17.66 17.71 -16.20
CA ALA A 65 -18.97 18.30 -16.47
C ALA A 65 -19.29 18.28 -17.98
N GLY A 66 -19.19 17.09 -18.59
CA GLY A 66 -19.20 16.89 -20.05
C GLY A 66 -19.98 15.66 -20.50
N HIS A 67 -19.69 15.20 -21.71
CA HIS A 67 -20.36 14.06 -22.36
C HIS A 67 -20.10 12.78 -21.55
N HIS A 68 -21.15 12.16 -21.02
CA HIS A 68 -20.99 10.95 -20.24
C HIS A 68 -20.79 9.76 -21.19
N LEU A 69 -19.80 8.91 -20.92
CA LEU A 69 -19.56 7.68 -21.70
C LEU A 69 -20.80 6.76 -21.74
N ALA A 70 -21.75 6.95 -20.83
CA ALA A 70 -23.05 6.27 -20.83
C ALA A 70 -23.93 6.70 -22.02
N ASP A 71 -23.83 7.94 -22.49
CA ASP A 71 -24.64 8.47 -23.59
C ASP A 71 -24.27 7.85 -24.95
N ASP A 72 -23.04 7.34 -25.07
CA ASP A 72 -22.54 6.67 -26.28
C ASP A 72 -22.65 5.13 -26.20
N MET A 73 -23.10 4.58 -25.06
CA MET A 73 -23.24 3.14 -24.87
C MET A 73 -24.64 2.67 -25.31
N PRO A 74 -24.76 1.51 -25.98
CA PRO A 74 -26.06 0.99 -26.37
C PRO A 74 -26.87 0.65 -25.11
N ASP A 75 -28.18 0.94 -25.13
CA ASP A 75 -29.07 0.83 -23.96
C ASP A 75 -29.02 -0.56 -23.30
N GLU A 76 -28.77 -1.62 -24.08
CA GLU A 76 -28.65 -3.02 -23.62
C GLU A 76 -27.46 -3.27 -22.68
N ASP A 77 -26.41 -2.46 -22.74
CA ASP A 77 -25.21 -2.56 -21.89
C ASP A 77 -25.27 -1.59 -20.69
N THR A 78 -26.35 -0.81 -20.56
CA THR A 78 -26.53 0.19 -19.51
C THR A 78 -27.58 -0.24 -18.50
N HIS A 79 -27.38 0.12 -17.22
CA HIS A 79 -28.37 -0.07 -16.17
C HIS A 79 -28.61 1.26 -15.45
N PRO A 80 -29.84 1.54 -14.99
CA PRO A 80 -30.14 2.76 -14.25
C PRO A 80 -29.28 2.88 -12.99
N PHE A 81 -28.76 4.08 -12.73
CA PHE A 81 -28.01 4.35 -11.50
C PHE A 81 -28.86 4.07 -10.24
N PHE A 82 -30.11 4.54 -10.24
CA PHE A 82 -31.07 4.23 -9.19
C PHE A 82 -32.18 3.35 -9.77
N PRO A 83 -32.51 2.21 -9.15
CA PRO A 83 -32.01 1.72 -7.86
C PRO A 83 -30.78 0.81 -7.94
N ASP A 84 -30.48 0.26 -9.11
CA ASP A 84 -29.61 -0.93 -9.26
C ASP A 84 -28.15 -0.67 -8.86
N HIS A 85 -27.59 0.49 -9.21
CA HIS A 85 -26.21 0.84 -8.88
C HIS A 85 -26.08 1.46 -7.48
N PHE A 86 -27.11 2.14 -6.98
CA PHE A 86 -27.08 2.85 -5.71
C PHE A 86 -27.07 1.93 -4.48
N TRP A 87 -27.90 0.88 -4.46
CA TRP A 87 -28.09 0.03 -3.26
C TRP A 87 -26.85 -0.75 -2.77
N PRO A 88 -25.94 -1.22 -3.63
CA PRO A 88 -24.70 -1.86 -3.18
C PRO A 88 -23.82 -0.96 -2.30
N TYR A 89 -23.77 0.36 -2.54
CA TYR A 89 -22.91 1.28 -1.80
C TYR A 89 -23.17 1.35 -0.29
N PRO A 90 -24.40 1.64 0.21
CA PRO A 90 -24.67 1.65 1.64
C PRO A 90 -24.46 0.27 2.28
N ILE A 91 -24.73 -0.81 1.55
CA ILE A 91 -24.48 -2.17 2.04
C ILE A 91 -22.97 -2.38 2.25
N ILE A 92 -22.14 -2.05 1.26
CA ILE A 92 -20.68 -2.14 1.36
C ILE A 92 -20.17 -1.25 2.50
N ALA A 93 -20.71 -0.04 2.66
CA ALA A 93 -20.32 0.87 3.73
C ALA A 93 -20.62 0.28 5.13
N ILE A 94 -21.80 -0.30 5.33
CA ILE A 94 -22.17 -0.98 6.58
C ILE A 94 -21.27 -2.20 6.82
N VAL A 95 -21.03 -3.02 5.80
CA VAL A 95 -20.14 -4.18 5.90
C VAL A 95 -18.72 -3.75 6.26
N MET A 96 -18.21 -2.67 5.67
CA MET A 96 -16.88 -2.14 5.99
C MET A 96 -16.81 -1.57 7.40
N LEU A 97 -17.84 -0.85 7.84
CA LEU A 97 -17.93 -0.36 9.21
C LEU A 97 -17.91 -1.51 10.22
N ILE A 98 -18.68 -2.58 9.97
CA ILE A 98 -18.70 -3.78 10.80
C ILE A 98 -17.32 -4.46 10.77
N ALA A 99 -16.73 -4.66 9.59
CA ALA A 99 -15.44 -5.33 9.46
C ALA A 99 -14.32 -4.59 10.20
N VAL A 100 -14.21 -3.27 10.03
CA VAL A 100 -13.24 -2.43 10.73
C VAL A 100 -13.54 -2.40 12.24
N GLY A 101 -14.82 -2.32 12.62
CA GLY A 101 -15.24 -2.38 14.02
C GLY A 101 -14.84 -3.70 14.70
N LEU A 102 -15.02 -4.83 14.02
CA LEU A 102 -14.59 -6.15 14.50
C LEU A 102 -13.06 -6.25 14.56
N LEU A 103 -12.34 -5.76 13.55
CA LEU A 103 -10.87 -5.71 13.58
C LEU A 103 -10.39 -4.89 14.79
N SER A 104 -11.04 -3.75 15.03
CA SER A 104 -10.79 -2.90 16.18
C SER A 104 -11.32 -3.45 17.51
N ALA A 105 -12.12 -4.51 17.54
CA ALA A 105 -12.55 -5.13 18.80
C ALA A 105 -11.64 -6.30 19.17
N TYR A 106 -11.19 -7.07 18.17
CA TYR A 106 -10.53 -8.35 18.39
C TYR A 106 -9.03 -8.35 18.06
N VAL A 107 -8.54 -7.43 17.23
CA VAL A 107 -7.16 -7.45 16.69
C VAL A 107 -6.31 -6.29 17.21
N GLN A 108 -6.84 -5.43 18.09
CA GLN A 108 -6.14 -4.21 18.57
C GLN A 108 -4.74 -4.46 19.11
N LYS A 109 -4.53 -5.57 19.84
CA LYS A 109 -3.23 -5.90 20.43
C LYS A 109 -2.14 -6.13 19.38
N ASN A 110 -2.51 -6.63 18.21
CA ASN A 110 -1.57 -6.83 17.09
C ASN A 110 -1.38 -5.56 16.25
N LEU A 111 -2.22 -4.55 16.46
CA LEU A 111 -2.24 -3.27 15.75
C LEU A 111 -1.67 -2.12 16.59
N GLN A 112 -1.08 -2.42 17.76
CA GLN A 112 -0.44 -1.40 18.58
C GLN A 112 0.77 -0.84 17.84
N LEU A 113 0.90 0.49 17.88
CA LEU A 113 2.08 1.18 17.39
C LEU A 113 3.31 0.66 18.13
N GLU A 114 4.43 0.63 17.41
CA GLU A 114 5.74 0.27 17.96
C GLU A 114 6.08 1.16 19.17
N PRO A 115 6.98 0.69 20.06
CA PRO A 115 7.42 1.49 21.20
C PRO A 115 7.91 2.86 20.75
N SER A 116 7.69 3.87 21.61
CA SER A 116 8.14 5.23 21.36
C SER A 116 9.59 5.25 20.89
N ALA A 117 9.87 6.04 19.86
CA ALA A 117 11.16 6.06 19.19
C ALA A 117 12.29 6.39 20.18
N ASP A 118 13.11 5.39 20.50
CA ASP A 118 14.32 5.56 21.29
C ASP A 118 15.54 5.55 20.35
N PRO A 119 16.28 6.67 20.21
CA PRO A 119 17.46 6.74 19.35
C PRO A 119 18.61 5.84 19.81
N ARG A 120 18.52 5.24 21.01
CA ARG A 120 19.51 4.29 21.54
C ARG A 120 19.12 2.83 21.29
N ALA A 121 17.88 2.56 20.88
CA ALA A 121 17.42 1.22 20.58
C ALA A 121 17.92 0.78 19.20
N VAL A 122 18.51 -0.42 19.13
CA VAL A 122 18.86 -1.06 17.85
C VAL A 122 17.73 -2.02 17.51
N THR A 123 16.81 -1.57 16.66
CA THR A 123 15.74 -2.39 16.10
C THR A 123 16.02 -2.68 14.63
N ILE A 124 15.64 -3.88 14.17
CA ILE A 124 15.67 -4.18 12.74
C ILE A 124 14.46 -3.44 12.13
N PRO A 125 14.67 -2.49 11.21
CA PRO A 125 13.57 -1.77 10.60
C PRO A 125 12.77 -2.74 9.73
N ARG A 126 11.52 -3.02 10.14
CA ARG A 126 10.59 -3.82 9.34
C ARG A 126 9.46 -2.92 8.87
N PRO A 127 9.14 -2.92 7.57
CA PRO A 127 8.02 -2.14 7.06
C PRO A 127 6.69 -2.81 7.45
N ASP A 128 5.61 -2.06 7.34
CA ASP A 128 4.27 -2.59 7.52
C ASP A 128 3.91 -3.66 6.47
N TRP A 129 2.92 -4.48 6.80
CA TRP A 129 2.48 -5.64 6.02
C TRP A 129 2.22 -5.32 4.54
N TYR A 130 1.60 -4.17 4.24
CA TYR A 130 1.28 -3.74 2.88
C TYR A 130 2.52 -3.35 2.04
N PHE A 131 3.70 -3.23 2.66
CA PHE A 131 4.98 -2.96 1.98
C PHE A 131 5.96 -4.13 2.01
N LEU A 132 5.61 -5.27 2.64
CA LEU A 132 6.52 -6.41 2.75
C LEU A 132 6.95 -6.95 1.38
N PHE A 133 6.02 -7.09 0.43
CA PHE A 133 6.34 -7.57 -0.92
C PHE A 133 7.32 -6.63 -1.65
N LEU A 134 7.17 -5.32 -1.45
CA LEU A 134 8.01 -4.31 -2.07
C LEU A 134 9.41 -4.37 -1.47
N PHE A 135 9.52 -4.44 -0.15
CA PHE A 135 10.82 -4.57 0.52
C PHE A 135 11.54 -5.87 0.14
N GLN A 136 10.82 -6.99 0.05
CA GLN A 136 11.38 -8.25 -0.43
C GLN A 136 11.85 -8.14 -1.88
N PHE A 137 11.09 -7.45 -2.73
CA PHE A 137 11.47 -7.18 -4.11
C PHE A 137 12.75 -6.35 -4.21
N LEU A 138 12.92 -5.33 -3.36
CA LEU A 138 14.12 -4.48 -3.35
C LEU A 138 15.40 -5.28 -3.05
N LYS A 139 15.34 -6.28 -2.16
CA LYS A 139 16.49 -7.14 -1.80
C LYS A 139 17.00 -8.01 -2.96
N LEU A 140 16.18 -8.24 -4.00
CA LEU A 140 16.56 -9.07 -5.15
C LEU A 140 17.59 -8.41 -6.07
N GLY A 141 17.82 -7.11 -5.94
CA GLY A 141 18.70 -6.37 -6.83
C GLY A 141 19.53 -5.32 -6.12
N ASN A 142 20.02 -4.36 -6.89
CA ASN A 142 20.61 -3.16 -6.34
C ASN A 142 19.48 -2.29 -5.78
N GLU A 143 19.49 -2.10 -4.46
CA GLU A 143 18.46 -1.36 -3.71
C GLU A 143 18.21 0.03 -4.30
N PHE A 144 19.25 0.75 -4.72
CA PHE A 144 19.13 2.08 -5.32
C PHE A 144 18.39 2.06 -6.67
N VAL A 145 18.70 1.08 -7.51
CA VAL A 145 18.09 0.94 -8.83
C VAL A 145 16.63 0.50 -8.70
N PHE A 146 16.32 -0.38 -7.76
CA PHE A 146 14.99 -0.93 -7.61
C PHE A 146 14.05 0.05 -6.88
N SER A 147 14.55 0.79 -5.90
CA SER A 147 13.75 1.78 -5.17
C SER A 147 13.45 3.02 -6.02
N ILE A 148 14.50 3.69 -6.51
CA ILE A 148 14.35 4.96 -7.25
C ILE A 148 14.06 4.69 -8.71
N GLY A 149 14.82 3.80 -9.36
CA GLY A 149 14.70 3.55 -10.79
C GLY A 149 13.34 2.96 -11.17
N ILE A 150 13.00 1.79 -10.63
CA ILE A 150 11.75 1.08 -10.99
C ILE A 150 10.53 1.88 -10.55
N GLY A 151 10.51 2.39 -9.31
CA GLY A 151 9.39 3.20 -8.81
C GLY A 151 9.11 4.44 -9.68
N THR A 152 10.16 5.19 -10.04
CA THR A 152 10.03 6.37 -10.92
C THR A 152 9.54 5.98 -12.31
N VAL A 153 10.07 4.90 -12.88
CA VAL A 153 9.64 4.41 -14.20
C VAL A 153 8.17 4.01 -14.19
N VAL A 154 7.69 3.32 -13.15
CA VAL A 154 6.26 2.93 -13.02
C VAL A 154 5.37 4.16 -12.98
N ILE A 155 5.72 5.19 -12.19
CA ILE A 155 4.95 6.42 -12.11
C ILE A 155 4.92 7.14 -13.46
N ILE A 156 6.07 7.30 -14.11
CA ILE A 156 6.15 7.94 -15.44
C ILE A 156 5.32 7.15 -16.47
N LEU A 157 5.40 5.82 -16.45
CA LEU A 157 4.60 4.98 -17.31
C LEU A 157 3.10 5.15 -17.07
N LEU A 158 2.64 5.26 -15.82
CA LEU A 158 1.24 5.53 -15.50
C LEU A 158 0.79 6.91 -15.97
N LEU A 159 1.63 7.93 -15.83
CA LEU A 159 1.34 9.29 -16.31
C LEU A 159 1.26 9.35 -17.84
N ILE A 160 2.15 8.62 -18.53
CA ILE A 160 2.18 8.58 -20.00
C ILE A 160 1.21 7.53 -20.56
N PHE A 161 0.68 6.63 -19.72
CA PHE A 161 -0.22 5.54 -20.12
C PHE A 161 -1.38 5.98 -21.03
N PRO A 162 -2.16 7.05 -20.74
CA PRO A 162 -3.26 7.46 -21.64
C PRO A 162 -2.79 7.86 -23.05
N PHE A 163 -1.59 8.45 -23.16
CA PHE A 163 -1.01 8.81 -24.45
C PHE A 163 -0.44 7.59 -25.18
N LEU A 164 0.15 6.66 -24.43
CA LEU A 164 0.67 5.42 -24.97
C LEU A 164 -0.46 4.52 -25.49
N ASP A 165 -1.55 4.42 -24.73
CA ASP A 165 -2.74 3.64 -25.06
C ASP A 165 -3.42 4.17 -26.33
N SER A 166 -3.65 5.48 -26.40
CA SER A 166 -4.26 6.11 -27.59
C SER A 166 -3.39 6.01 -28.85
N ALA A 167 -2.05 6.10 -28.73
CA ALA A 167 -1.14 6.03 -29.87
C ALA A 167 -0.82 4.59 -30.31
N LEU A 168 -0.44 3.71 -29.39
CA LEU A 168 -0.01 2.34 -29.73
C LEU A 168 -1.17 1.37 -29.79
N GLY A 169 -2.22 1.59 -29.00
CA GLY A 169 -3.35 0.67 -28.88
C GLY A 169 -3.96 0.25 -30.21
N PRO A 170 -4.50 1.20 -31.01
CA PRO A 170 -5.10 0.90 -32.31
C PRO A 170 -4.12 0.26 -33.30
N ARG A 171 -2.84 0.68 -33.25
CA ARG A 171 -1.80 0.19 -34.17
C ARG A 171 -1.41 -1.26 -33.87
N VAL A 172 -1.25 -1.60 -32.59
CA VAL A 172 -0.92 -2.95 -32.14
C VAL A 172 -2.11 -3.89 -32.34
N ALA A 173 -3.33 -3.44 -32.03
CA ALA A 173 -4.55 -4.23 -32.31
C ALA A 173 -4.68 -4.57 -33.79
N LYS A 174 -4.47 -3.60 -34.70
CA LYS A 174 -4.51 -3.84 -36.15
C LYS A 174 -3.45 -4.84 -36.62
N ARG A 175 -2.23 -4.78 -36.05
CA ARG A 175 -1.14 -5.72 -36.39
C ARG A 175 -1.41 -7.14 -35.89
N LEU A 176 -2.01 -7.28 -34.71
CA LEU A 176 -2.33 -8.58 -34.10
C LEU A 176 -3.70 -9.13 -34.54
N GLY A 177 -4.42 -8.42 -35.42
CA GLY A 177 -5.74 -8.84 -35.92
C GLY A 177 -6.87 -8.71 -34.90
N TRP A 178 -6.69 -7.92 -33.84
CA TRP A 178 -7.69 -7.73 -32.79
C TRP A 178 -8.77 -6.73 -33.24
N LYS A 179 -10.04 -7.15 -33.16
CA LYS A 179 -11.20 -6.32 -33.57
C LYS A 179 -11.40 -5.09 -32.67
N LYS A 180 -10.96 -5.15 -31.41
CA LYS A 180 -11.00 -4.06 -30.42
C LYS A 180 -9.76 -4.18 -29.52
N TRP A 181 -9.30 -3.08 -28.93
CA TRP A 181 -8.22 -3.11 -27.94
C TRP A 181 -8.63 -4.03 -26.77
N PRO A 182 -7.70 -4.88 -26.28
CA PRO A 182 -8.05 -5.92 -25.34
C PRO A 182 -8.21 -5.30 -23.94
N VAL A 183 -9.45 -5.10 -23.51
CA VAL A 183 -9.80 -4.62 -22.16
C VAL A 183 -9.48 -5.74 -21.14
N PRO A 184 -8.91 -5.41 -19.96
CA PRO A 184 -8.73 -6.38 -18.87
C PRO A 184 -10.05 -7.13 -18.60
N GLY A 185 -10.01 -8.46 -18.66
CA GLY A 185 -11.18 -9.33 -18.48
C GLY A 185 -11.72 -10.01 -19.74
N ARG A 186 -11.57 -9.41 -20.93
CA ARG A 186 -11.98 -10.07 -22.21
C ARG A 186 -10.81 -10.72 -22.95
N ASN A 187 -9.58 -10.43 -22.53
CA ASN A 187 -8.38 -11.00 -23.12
C ASN A 187 -7.66 -11.88 -22.10
N ILE A 188 -7.18 -13.04 -22.55
CA ILE A 188 -6.47 -14.00 -21.71
C ILE A 188 -5.05 -13.50 -21.38
N ILE A 189 -4.46 -12.65 -22.21
CA ILE A 189 -3.06 -12.21 -22.08
C ILE A 189 -2.87 -11.21 -20.94
N THR A 190 -3.54 -10.06 -20.96
CA THR A 190 -3.52 -9.10 -19.84
C THR A 190 -4.11 -9.69 -18.57
N GLY A 191 -5.13 -10.57 -18.69
CA GLY A 191 -5.68 -11.29 -17.55
C GLY A 191 -4.64 -12.19 -16.89
N SER A 192 -3.91 -12.98 -17.68
CA SER A 192 -2.82 -13.83 -17.17
C SER A 192 -1.62 -13.04 -16.64
N ILE A 193 -1.27 -11.90 -17.27
CA ILE A 193 -0.25 -10.99 -16.74
C ILE A 193 -0.67 -10.43 -15.38
N PHE A 194 -1.91 -9.97 -15.26
CA PHE A 194 -2.44 -9.44 -14.00
C PHE A 194 -2.45 -10.52 -12.90
N VAL A 195 -3.00 -11.69 -13.19
CA VAL A 195 -3.00 -12.83 -12.24
C VAL A 195 -1.57 -13.24 -11.87
N GLY A 196 -0.67 -13.32 -12.85
CA GLY A 196 0.75 -13.59 -12.62
C GLY A 196 1.40 -12.56 -11.70
N SER A 197 1.08 -11.27 -11.88
CA SER A 197 1.58 -10.21 -11.01
C SER A 197 1.08 -10.35 -9.56
N LEU A 198 -0.19 -10.72 -9.36
CA LEU A 198 -0.75 -10.97 -8.03
C LEU A 198 -0.11 -12.20 -7.37
N VAL A 199 0.14 -13.26 -8.14
CA VAL A 199 0.85 -14.45 -7.66
C VAL A 199 2.27 -14.10 -7.25
N ILE A 200 2.99 -13.28 -8.03
CA ILE A 200 4.34 -12.82 -7.67
C ILE A 200 4.30 -12.00 -6.38
N ILE A 201 3.38 -11.05 -6.24
CA ILE A 201 3.22 -10.25 -5.02
C ILE A 201 2.95 -11.16 -3.82
N ALA A 202 2.02 -12.10 -3.94
CA ALA A 202 1.70 -13.05 -2.87
C ALA A 202 2.91 -13.94 -2.51
N LEU A 203 3.69 -14.41 -3.49
CA LEU A 203 4.90 -15.18 -3.23
C LEU A 203 5.98 -14.36 -2.51
N LEU A 204 6.18 -13.10 -2.92
CA LEU A 204 7.11 -12.19 -2.26
C LEU A 204 6.68 -11.89 -0.82
N GLU A 205 5.38 -11.69 -0.59
CA GLU A 205 4.82 -11.45 0.74
C GLU A 205 4.95 -12.70 1.63
N LEU A 206 4.61 -13.88 1.11
CA LEU A 206 4.80 -15.15 1.85
C LEU A 206 6.27 -15.41 2.17
N TRP A 207 7.19 -15.08 1.24
CA TRP A 207 8.61 -15.18 1.49
C TRP A 207 9.08 -14.17 2.54
N ALA A 208 8.57 -12.94 2.51
CA ALA A 208 8.84 -11.95 3.55
C ALA A 208 8.37 -12.45 4.94
N LEU A 209 7.16 -13.02 5.02
CA LEU A 209 6.58 -13.55 6.25
C LEU A 209 7.27 -14.82 6.76
N ALA A 210 8.00 -15.55 5.92
CA ALA A 210 8.82 -16.69 6.34
C ALA A 210 10.00 -16.28 7.25
N GLY A 211 10.32 -14.99 7.28
CA GLY A 211 11.26 -14.37 8.20
C GLY A 211 12.74 -14.53 7.82
N PRO A 212 13.66 -13.95 8.62
CA PRO A 212 15.08 -13.85 8.28
C PRO A 212 15.83 -15.20 8.23
N GLN A 213 15.24 -16.26 8.77
CA GLN A 213 15.85 -17.59 8.81
C GLN A 213 15.68 -18.35 7.49
N PHE A 214 14.72 -17.93 6.66
CA PHE A 214 14.42 -18.58 5.40
C PHE A 214 15.05 -17.80 4.23
N CYS A 215 16.16 -18.34 3.73
CA CYS A 215 16.92 -17.73 2.64
C CYS A 215 16.88 -18.59 1.39
N VAL A 216 16.66 -17.95 0.23
CA VAL A 216 16.65 -18.59 -1.07
C VAL A 216 17.93 -18.19 -1.82
N PRO A 217 18.66 -19.14 -2.44
CA PRO A 217 19.80 -18.80 -3.26
C PRO A 217 19.37 -17.89 -4.43
N TRP A 218 20.00 -16.73 -4.52
CA TRP A 218 19.72 -15.75 -5.57
C TRP A 218 20.98 -15.49 -6.38
N PHE A 219 20.81 -15.16 -7.66
CA PHE A 219 21.91 -15.12 -8.63
C PHE A 219 22.63 -13.77 -8.71
N VAL A 220 22.00 -12.68 -8.23
CA VAL A 220 22.57 -11.32 -8.26
C VAL A 220 23.32 -11.01 -6.97
N ASN A 221 22.66 -11.29 -5.85
CA ASN A 221 23.16 -11.06 -4.50
C ASN A 221 23.18 -12.44 -3.83
N SER A 222 24.19 -12.72 -3.00
CA SER A 222 24.27 -13.88 -2.08
C SER A 222 22.90 -14.20 -1.43
N PRO A 223 22.64 -15.42 -0.89
CA PRO A 223 21.31 -15.87 -0.48
C PRO A 223 20.46 -14.77 0.18
N VAL A 224 19.32 -14.47 -0.44
CA VAL A 224 18.41 -13.42 0.02
C VAL A 224 17.49 -14.04 1.05
N CYS A 225 17.34 -13.40 2.21
CA CYS A 225 16.48 -13.87 3.28
C CYS A 225 15.19 -13.07 3.34
N GLY A 226 14.15 -13.68 3.92
CA GLY A 226 12.90 -12.99 4.26
C GLY A 226 13.12 -11.75 5.13
N ALA A 227 12.08 -10.91 5.21
CA ALA A 227 12.09 -9.66 5.98
C ALA A 227 11.82 -9.87 7.48
#